data_AF-A0A6A6RUX6-F1
#
_entry.id   AF-A0A6A6RUX6-F1
#
_cell.length_a   1.000
_cell.length_b   1.000
_cell.length_c   1.000
_cell.angle_alpha   90.00
_cell.angle_beta   90.00
_cell.angle_gamma   90.00
#
_symmetry.space_group_name_H-M   'P 1'
#
loop_
_entity.id
_entity.type
_entity.pdbx_description
1 polymer ?
#
loop_
_entity_poly.entity_id
_entity_poly.type
_entity_poly.pdbx_seq_one_letter_code
_entity_poly.pdbx_strand_id
1 'polypeptide(L)'
;MEYSGLYYISNPSAQLPSSEAISSTLITRLEATFPHATRDESANWTLWHRLLRDIPPRAPSSTSTAEPYAHSYQHLMRLSYLNASRAYNYVQPASGADVTTSIPAEEFESHYNLLLNQWSQLWSPQRALDVVNGSTYTLGGAVTIHIGEVRSRRSGPQQGGVLSPGVVVCITTTASSSSESSDHAHVMDLGEGIGFEDVQERVTHVWKEMRKGADLGKGEVKEVLQLTKDVGGENETEREAVVRMWCEALKLRG
;
A
#
# COMPACT_ATOMS: atom_id res chain seq x y z
N MET A 1 5.75 -13.79 11.93
CA MET A 1 6.26 -13.30 10.64
C MET A 1 5.06 -12.95 9.78
N GLU A 2 4.89 -11.67 9.47
CA GLU A 2 3.82 -11.19 8.58
C GLU A 2 4.37 -10.94 7.18
N TYR A 3 3.56 -11.27 6.18
CA TYR A 3 3.88 -11.00 4.78
C TYR A 3 2.70 -10.37 4.07
N SER A 4 2.96 -9.31 3.32
CA SER A 4 1.93 -8.58 2.58
C SER A 4 2.19 -8.56 1.07
N GLY A 5 1.09 -8.61 0.30
CA GLY A 5 1.05 -8.24 -1.11
C GLY A 5 0.00 -7.17 -1.34
N LEU A 6 0.35 -6.17 -2.16
CA LEU A 6 -0.48 -5.03 -2.48
C LEU A 6 -0.80 -4.99 -3.98
N TYR A 7 -2.09 -4.90 -4.29
CA TYR A 7 -2.63 -4.87 -5.63
C TYR A 7 -3.33 -3.53 -5.85
N TYR A 8 -2.83 -2.74 -6.80
CA TYR A 8 -3.44 -1.49 -7.23
C TYR A 8 -4.14 -1.70 -8.57
N ILE A 9 -5.45 -1.48 -8.62
CA ILE A 9 -6.27 -1.58 -9.82
C ILE A 9 -6.53 -0.16 -10.32
N SER A 10 -5.97 0.19 -11.48
CA SER A 10 -6.14 1.54 -12.03
C SER A 10 -7.55 1.78 -12.55
N ASN A 11 -8.06 2.99 -12.30
CA ASN A 11 -9.32 3.47 -12.86
C ASN A 11 -9.02 4.54 -13.92
N PRO A 12 -8.97 4.18 -15.21
CA PRO A 12 -8.61 5.12 -16.28
C PRO A 12 -9.64 6.23 -16.49
N SER A 13 -10.89 6.08 -16.02
CA SER A 13 -11.89 7.15 -16.10
C SER A 13 -11.68 8.23 -15.03
N ALA A 14 -10.91 7.91 -13.98
CA ALA A 14 -10.76 8.68 -12.75
C ALA A 14 -12.09 9.05 -12.06
N GLN A 15 -13.22 8.45 -12.47
CA GLN A 15 -14.54 8.72 -11.90
C GLN A 15 -14.76 7.84 -10.67
N LEU A 16 -15.21 8.46 -9.57
CA LEU A 16 -15.55 7.78 -8.32
C LEU A 16 -16.43 6.53 -8.51
N PRO A 17 -17.55 6.58 -9.28
CA PRO A 17 -18.46 5.44 -9.40
C PRO A 17 -17.80 4.22 -10.07
N SER A 18 -16.80 4.43 -10.94
CA SER A 18 -16.07 3.32 -11.57
C SER A 18 -15.20 2.56 -10.54
N SER A 19 -14.53 3.28 -9.64
CA SER A 19 -13.76 2.63 -8.57
C SER A 19 -14.68 1.98 -7.52
N GLU A 20 -15.83 2.58 -7.23
CA GLU A 20 -16.84 1.97 -6.34
C GLU A 20 -17.37 0.65 -6.92
N ALA A 21 -17.63 0.59 -8.23
CA ALA A 21 -18.04 -0.63 -8.90
C ALA A 21 -16.95 -1.73 -8.86
N ILE A 22 -15.69 -1.36 -9.06
CA ILE A 22 -14.54 -2.29 -8.93
C ILE A 22 -14.45 -2.83 -7.50
N SER A 23 -14.52 -1.94 -6.50
CA SER A 23 -14.46 -2.31 -5.07
C SER A 23 -15.61 -3.24 -4.68
N SER A 24 -16.85 -2.91 -5.09
CA SER A 24 -18.03 -3.74 -4.84
C SER A 24 -17.93 -5.12 -5.50
N THR A 25 -17.41 -5.17 -6.73
CA THR A 25 -17.16 -6.43 -7.44
C THR A 25 -16.16 -7.29 -6.68
N LEU A 26 -15.04 -6.72 -6.23
CA LEU A 26 -14.01 -7.44 -5.47
C LEU A 26 -14.54 -7.96 -4.13
N ILE A 27 -15.30 -7.14 -3.41
CA ILE A 27 -15.96 -7.53 -2.15
C ILE A 27 -16.92 -8.69 -2.38
N THR A 28 -17.82 -8.58 -3.36
CA THR A 28 -18.80 -9.63 -3.68
C THR A 28 -18.10 -10.94 -4.05
N ARG A 29 -17.00 -10.86 -4.82
CA ARG A 29 -16.22 -12.03 -5.21
C ARG A 29 -15.50 -12.66 -4.02
N LEU A 30 -14.93 -11.85 -3.11
CA LEU A 30 -14.31 -12.33 -1.88
C LEU A 30 -15.32 -13.12 -1.04
N GLU A 31 -16.49 -12.53 -0.79
CA GLU A 31 -17.54 -13.15 0.02
C GLU A 31 -18.10 -14.44 -0.61
N ALA A 32 -18.23 -14.47 -1.95
CA ALA A 32 -18.68 -15.67 -2.67
C ALA A 32 -17.62 -16.78 -2.72
N THR A 33 -16.34 -16.42 -2.82
CA THR A 33 -15.23 -17.38 -2.98
C THR A 33 -14.76 -17.94 -1.64
N PHE A 34 -14.86 -17.14 -0.58
CA PHE A 34 -14.45 -17.51 0.76
C PHE A 34 -15.63 -17.39 1.73
N PRO A 35 -16.50 -18.43 1.84
CA PRO A 35 -17.68 -18.39 2.70
C PRO A 35 -17.39 -18.17 4.19
N HIS A 36 -16.15 -18.44 4.61
CA HIS A 36 -15.67 -18.21 5.98
C HIS A 36 -14.97 -16.85 6.14
N ALA A 37 -15.02 -15.98 5.13
CA ALA A 37 -14.56 -14.61 5.26
C ALA A 37 -15.46 -13.87 6.25
N THR A 38 -14.85 -13.29 7.27
CA THR A 38 -15.57 -12.41 8.20
C THR A 38 -15.18 -10.98 7.92
N ARG A 39 -16.17 -10.13 7.68
CA ARG A 39 -15.96 -8.68 7.57
C ARG A 39 -15.81 -8.12 8.97
N ASP A 40 -14.75 -7.36 9.20
CA ASP A 40 -14.59 -6.61 10.44
C ASP A 40 -15.27 -5.25 10.28
N GLU A 41 -16.53 -5.15 10.73
CA GLU A 41 -17.30 -3.91 10.68
C GLU A 41 -16.76 -2.83 11.62
N SER A 42 -15.96 -3.21 12.62
CA SER A 42 -15.35 -2.29 13.56
C SER A 42 -14.03 -1.70 13.03
N ALA A 43 -13.36 -2.40 12.11
CA ALA A 43 -12.07 -2.03 11.55
C ALA A 43 -12.17 -1.39 10.15
N ASN A 44 -12.87 -0.26 10.08
CA ASN A 44 -12.70 0.63 8.92
C ASN A 44 -11.27 1.18 8.92
N TRP A 45 -10.58 1.03 7.81
CA TRP A 45 -9.21 1.49 7.68
C TRP A 45 -9.10 2.71 6.77
N THR A 46 -8.05 3.49 7.02
CA THR A 46 -7.78 4.75 6.33
C THR A 46 -6.33 4.80 5.87
N LEU A 47 -6.15 5.48 4.74
CA LEU A 47 -4.85 5.84 4.17
C LEU A 47 -4.84 7.34 3.94
N TRP A 48 -3.74 7.98 4.31
CA TRP A 48 -3.37 9.30 3.82
C TRP A 48 -1.97 9.22 3.23
N HIS A 49 -1.82 9.59 1.97
CA HIS A 49 -0.55 9.58 1.27
C HIS A 49 -0.33 10.95 0.61
N ARG A 50 0.88 11.49 0.79
CA ARG A 50 1.36 12.69 0.11
C ARG A 50 2.66 12.34 -0.58
N LEU A 51 2.71 12.58 -1.89
CA LEU A 51 3.91 12.40 -2.69
C LEU A 51 4.49 13.77 -3.03
N LEU A 52 5.73 14.01 -2.64
CA LEU A 52 6.53 15.13 -3.07
C LEU A 52 7.66 14.63 -3.97
N ARG A 53 8.04 15.46 -4.93
CA ARG A 53 9.19 15.24 -5.82
C ARG A 53 10.17 16.38 -5.63
N ASP A 54 11.46 16.10 -5.68
CA ASP A 54 12.47 17.14 -5.61
C ASP A 54 12.37 18.13 -6.79
N ILE A 55 12.83 19.36 -6.55
CA ILE A 55 12.94 20.39 -7.59
C ILE A 55 14.37 20.33 -8.14
N PRO A 56 14.55 20.10 -9.45
CA PRO A 56 15.87 20.06 -10.05
C PRO A 56 16.63 21.38 -9.83
N PRO A 57 17.96 21.33 -9.61
CA PRO A 57 18.77 22.53 -9.61
C PRO A 57 18.67 23.23 -10.98
N ARG A 58 18.75 24.56 -10.97
CA ARG A 58 18.68 25.36 -12.20
C ARG A 58 19.84 24.94 -13.13
N ALA A 59 19.50 24.40 -14.30
CA ALA A 59 20.50 23.94 -15.26
C ALA A 59 21.45 25.10 -15.64
N PRO A 60 22.77 24.85 -15.72
CA PRO A 60 23.71 25.84 -16.24
C PRO A 60 23.38 26.12 -17.71
N SER A 61 23.54 27.36 -18.14
CA SER A 61 23.13 27.88 -19.46
C SER A 61 23.94 27.36 -20.66
N SER A 62 24.57 26.19 -20.57
CA SER A 62 25.44 25.63 -21.59
C SER A 62 24.71 24.63 -22.49
N THR A 63 24.91 24.80 -23.79
CA THR A 63 24.31 24.15 -24.96
C THR A 63 24.56 22.63 -25.13
N SER A 64 24.95 21.90 -24.08
CA SER A 64 25.06 20.44 -24.14
C SER A 64 23.70 19.79 -23.92
N THR A 65 23.37 18.76 -24.70
CA THR A 65 22.20 17.89 -24.52
C THR A 65 22.15 17.37 -23.09
N ALA A 66 21.34 18.00 -22.24
CA ALA A 66 21.25 17.69 -20.82
C ALA A 66 20.61 16.31 -20.64
N GLU A 67 21.29 15.42 -19.92
CA GLU A 67 20.69 14.17 -19.47
C GLU A 67 19.44 14.46 -18.60
N PRO A 68 18.40 13.60 -18.67
CA PRO A 68 17.21 13.79 -17.85
C PRO A 68 17.59 13.73 -16.36
N TYR A 69 17.17 14.74 -15.60
CA TYR A 69 17.42 14.80 -14.16
C TYR A 69 16.74 13.64 -13.44
N ALA A 70 17.53 12.84 -12.71
CA ALA A 70 17.02 11.77 -11.89
C ALA A 70 16.40 12.35 -10.61
N HIS A 71 15.10 12.13 -10.43
CA HIS A 71 14.33 12.73 -9.34
C HIS A 71 14.35 11.90 -8.07
N SER A 72 14.41 12.60 -6.94
CA SER A 72 14.16 12.04 -5.60
C SER A 72 12.69 12.22 -5.22
N TYR A 73 12.17 11.30 -4.41
CA TYR A 73 10.78 11.32 -3.94
C TYR A 73 10.73 11.27 -2.43
N GLN A 74 9.77 12.01 -1.86
CA GLN A 74 9.43 11.93 -0.44
C GLN A 74 7.96 11.57 -0.31
N HIS A 75 7.69 10.49 0.41
CA HIS A 75 6.37 9.96 0.67
C HIS A 75 6.05 10.19 2.15
N LEU A 76 4.98 10.94 2.42
CA LEU A 76 4.36 10.93 3.74
C LEU A 76 3.17 9.99 3.68
N MET A 77 3.11 9.03 4.60
CA MET A 77 2.05 8.03 4.63
C MET A 77 1.55 7.77 6.05
N ARG A 78 0.22 7.72 6.21
CA ARG A 78 -0.44 7.23 7.42
C ARG A 78 -1.39 6.11 7.03
N LEU A 79 -1.23 4.95 7.67
CA LEU A 79 -2.02 3.73 7.47
C LEU A 79 -2.58 3.30 8.82
N SER A 80 -3.90 3.41 9.01
CA SER A 80 -4.49 3.22 10.34
C SER A 80 -4.36 1.80 10.89
N TYR A 81 -4.38 0.79 10.03
CA TYR A 81 -4.25 -0.61 10.45
C TYR A 81 -2.80 -1.00 10.79
N LEU A 82 -1.81 -0.28 10.23
CA LEU A 82 -0.39 -0.57 10.48
C LEU A 82 0.03 0.00 11.84
N ASN A 83 -0.31 1.27 12.09
CA ASN A 83 -0.16 1.93 13.38
C ASN A 83 -1.03 3.19 13.43
N ALA A 84 -2.00 3.27 14.34
CA ALA A 84 -2.92 4.40 14.42
C ALA A 84 -2.27 5.70 14.92
N SER A 85 -1.18 5.62 15.69
CA SER A 85 -0.49 6.76 16.32
C SER A 85 0.77 7.21 15.59
N ARG A 86 1.13 6.54 14.49
CA ARG A 86 2.29 6.91 13.68
C ARG A 86 1.93 7.23 12.24
N ALA A 87 2.67 8.17 11.69
CA ALA A 87 2.83 8.33 10.25
C ALA A 87 4.29 8.08 9.88
N TYR A 88 4.52 7.77 8.62
CA TYR A 88 5.81 7.39 8.08
C TYR A 88 6.23 8.42 7.02
N ASN A 89 7.49 8.81 7.07
CA ASN A 89 8.16 9.62 6.08
C ASN A 89 9.23 8.76 5.42
N TYR A 90 9.00 8.45 4.15
CA TYR A 90 9.85 7.60 3.34
C TYR A 90 10.49 8.40 2.21
N VAL A 91 11.82 8.52 2.24
CA VAL A 91 12.60 9.27 1.26
C VAL A 91 13.32 8.30 0.35
N GLN A 92 13.06 8.42 -0.96
CA GLN A 92 13.71 7.69 -2.03
C GLN A 92 14.62 8.65 -2.80
N PRO A 93 15.90 8.76 -2.43
CA PRO A 93 16.82 9.61 -3.16
C PRO A 93 17.06 9.06 -4.56
N ALA A 94 17.32 9.93 -5.53
CA ALA A 94 17.71 9.54 -6.89
C ALA A 94 18.99 8.69 -6.91
N SER A 95 19.87 8.90 -5.92
CA SER A 95 21.08 8.13 -5.69
C SER A 95 21.25 7.89 -4.19
N GLY A 96 21.39 6.63 -3.77
CA GLY A 96 21.63 6.27 -2.38
C GLY A 96 20.69 5.18 -1.88
N ALA A 97 20.69 4.98 -0.57
CA ALA A 97 19.76 4.08 0.10
C ALA A 97 18.49 4.84 0.50
N ASP A 98 17.36 4.16 0.39
CA ASP A 98 16.09 4.70 0.85
C ASP A 98 16.07 4.80 2.38
N VAL A 99 15.36 5.80 2.91
CA VAL A 99 15.28 6.04 4.36
C VAL A 99 13.82 6.13 4.78
N THR A 100 13.45 5.35 5.79
CA THR A 100 12.14 5.45 6.44
C THR A 100 12.32 6.04 7.83
N THR A 101 11.46 6.99 8.17
CA THR A 101 11.36 7.56 9.52
C THR A 101 9.90 7.59 9.93
N SER A 102 9.63 7.59 11.24
CA SER A 102 8.26 7.73 11.74
C SER A 102 8.10 9.03 12.53
N ILE A 103 6.92 9.63 12.42
CA ILE A 103 6.49 10.80 13.18
C ILE A 103 5.14 10.49 13.86
N PRO A 104 4.75 11.22 14.92
CA PRO A 104 3.41 11.10 15.48
C PRO A 104 2.32 11.36 14.43
N ALA A 105 1.24 10.59 14.48
CA ALA A 105 0.16 10.70 13.50
C ALA A 105 -0.52 12.08 13.53
N GLU A 106 -0.64 12.71 14.70
CA GLU A 106 -1.18 14.07 14.83
C GLU A 106 -0.32 15.13 14.11
N GLU A 107 0.98 14.88 13.94
CA GLU A 107 1.90 15.81 13.28
C GLU A 107 1.94 15.63 11.76
N PHE A 108 1.18 14.69 11.19
CA PHE A 108 1.22 14.38 9.76
C PHE A 108 0.98 15.60 8.86
N GLU A 109 -0.13 16.32 9.10
CA GLU A 109 -0.48 17.50 8.30
C GLU A 109 0.43 18.70 8.62
N SER A 110 0.86 18.86 9.88
CA SER A 110 1.83 19.90 10.29
C SER A 110 3.16 19.72 9.58
N HIS A 111 3.69 18.49 9.56
CA HIS A 111 4.92 18.15 8.86
C HIS A 111 4.79 18.35 7.36
N TYR A 112 3.68 17.91 6.75
CA TYR A 112 3.43 18.15 5.33
C TYR A 112 3.39 19.65 4.99
N ASN A 113 2.69 20.46 5.80
CA ASN A 113 2.64 21.92 5.63
C ASN A 113 4.01 22.58 5.81
N LEU A 114 4.87 22.05 6.68
CA LEU A 114 6.25 22.51 6.79
C LEU A 114 7.03 22.25 5.50
N LEU A 115 6.91 21.05 4.90
CA LEU A 115 7.55 20.74 3.61
C LEU A 115 7.07 21.70 2.51
N LEU A 116 5.76 21.94 2.45
CA LEU A 116 5.17 22.78 1.40
C LEU A 116 5.48 24.27 1.55
N ASN A 117 5.52 24.80 2.77
CA ASN A 117 5.65 26.24 2.97
C ASN A 117 7.11 26.66 3.20
N GLN A 118 7.83 25.92 4.05
CA GLN A 118 9.19 26.28 4.43
C GLN A 118 10.23 25.69 3.48
N TRP A 119 9.96 24.51 2.90
CA TRP A 119 10.88 23.80 2.01
C TRP A 119 10.35 23.69 0.57
N SER A 120 9.52 24.65 0.15
CA SER A 120 8.98 24.75 -1.21
C SER A 120 10.03 24.82 -2.31
N GLN A 121 11.27 25.22 -1.98
CA GLN A 121 12.39 25.26 -2.91
C GLN A 121 13.05 23.89 -3.13
N LEU A 122 12.82 22.94 -2.21
CA LEU A 122 13.38 21.59 -2.28
C LEU A 122 12.35 20.60 -2.82
N TRP A 123 11.08 20.78 -2.45
CA TRP A 123 10.02 19.81 -2.70
C TRP A 123 8.83 20.43 -3.42
N SER A 124 8.34 19.72 -4.43
CA SER A 124 7.12 20.05 -5.16
C SER A 124 6.05 18.96 -4.93
N PRO A 125 4.86 19.31 -4.43
CA PRO A 125 3.78 18.35 -4.25
C PRO A 125 3.36 17.78 -5.60
N GLN A 126 3.32 16.44 -5.69
CA GLN A 126 2.86 15.73 -6.88
C GLN A 126 1.45 15.23 -6.70
N ARG A 127 1.15 14.56 -5.57
CA ARG A 127 -0.13 13.90 -5.34
C ARG A 127 -0.52 13.87 -3.87
N ALA A 128 -1.82 13.88 -3.64
CA ALA A 128 -2.44 13.56 -2.36
C ALA A 128 -3.49 12.49 -2.61
N LEU A 129 -3.29 11.31 -2.04
CA LEU A 129 -4.16 10.14 -2.18
C LEU A 129 -4.69 9.74 -0.81
N ASP A 130 -5.99 9.50 -0.70
CA ASP A 130 -6.64 9.13 0.55
C ASP A 130 -7.54 7.89 0.34
N VAL A 131 -7.60 7.01 1.35
CA VAL A 131 -8.68 6.01 1.52
C VAL A 131 -9.41 6.40 2.79
N VAL A 132 -10.70 6.71 2.70
CA VAL A 132 -11.48 7.26 3.82
C VAL A 132 -12.28 6.19 4.55
N ASN A 133 -12.73 5.15 3.84
CA ASN A 133 -13.58 4.11 4.39
C ASN A 133 -13.25 2.76 3.76
N GLY A 134 -12.07 2.25 4.04
CA GLY A 134 -11.63 0.95 3.57
C GLY A 134 -12.27 -0.19 4.37
N SER A 135 -12.60 -1.29 3.69
CA SER A 135 -13.13 -2.50 4.30
C SER A 135 -12.01 -3.46 4.68
N THR A 136 -12.18 -4.16 5.81
CA THR A 136 -11.26 -5.20 6.29
C THR A 136 -12.00 -6.53 6.37
N TYR A 137 -11.37 -7.59 5.87
CA TYR A 137 -11.84 -8.97 5.94
C TYR A 137 -10.78 -9.86 6.56
N THR A 138 -11.19 -10.89 7.29
CA THR A 138 -10.29 -11.94 7.76
C THR A 138 -10.75 -13.30 7.25
N LEU A 139 -9.82 -14.11 6.75
CA LEU A 139 -10.04 -15.48 6.28
C LEU A 139 -9.35 -16.46 7.23
N GLY A 140 -10.15 -17.29 7.92
CA GLY A 140 -9.63 -18.35 8.79
C GLY A 140 -8.66 -17.87 9.87
N GLY A 141 -8.72 -16.59 10.27
CA GLY A 141 -7.82 -15.96 11.25
C GLY A 141 -6.37 -15.76 10.82
N ALA A 142 -5.96 -16.26 9.64
CA ALA A 142 -4.56 -16.25 9.18
C ALA A 142 -4.28 -15.32 8.00
N VAL A 143 -5.32 -14.86 7.31
CA VAL A 143 -5.21 -13.91 6.19
C VAL A 143 -6.12 -12.72 6.46
N THR A 144 -5.58 -11.51 6.35
CA THR A 144 -6.30 -10.25 6.46
C THR A 144 -6.27 -9.55 5.11
N ILE A 145 -7.43 -9.06 4.65
CA ILE A 145 -7.59 -8.39 3.36
C ILE A 145 -8.17 -7.01 3.59
N HIS A 146 -7.45 -5.98 3.16
CA HIS A 146 -7.88 -4.59 3.18
C HIS A 146 -8.22 -4.15 1.76
N ILE A 147 -9.48 -3.76 1.53
CA ILE A 147 -9.96 -3.24 0.24
C ILE A 147 -10.33 -1.77 0.42
N GLY A 148 -9.81 -0.90 -0.44
CA GLY A 148 -10.01 0.55 -0.29
C GLY A 148 -10.07 1.26 -1.63
N GLU A 149 -11.02 2.18 -1.74
CA GLU A 149 -11.11 3.09 -2.88
C GLU A 149 -10.12 4.25 -2.68
N VAL A 150 -9.22 4.45 -3.65
CA VAL A 150 -8.20 5.51 -3.57
C VAL A 150 -8.79 6.78 -4.17
N ARG A 151 -8.82 7.86 -3.40
CA ARG A 151 -9.33 9.17 -3.81
C ARG A 151 -8.19 10.16 -3.96
N SER A 152 -8.18 10.90 -5.06
CA SER A 152 -7.22 11.97 -5.30
C SER A 152 -7.76 13.29 -4.78
N ARG A 153 -6.99 13.94 -3.92
CA ARG A 153 -7.31 15.25 -3.35
C ARG A 153 -6.57 16.32 -4.12
N ARG A 154 -7.30 17.25 -4.75
CA ARG A 154 -6.70 18.45 -5.34
C ARG A 154 -6.51 19.51 -4.26
N SER A 155 -5.30 20.06 -4.17
CA SER A 155 -5.02 21.25 -3.36
C SER A 155 -5.31 22.51 -4.18
N GLY A 156 -6.26 23.34 -3.76
CA GLY A 156 -6.55 24.63 -4.38
C GLY A 156 -7.94 25.19 -4.07
N PRO A 157 -8.17 26.48 -4.36
CA PRO A 157 -9.45 27.16 -4.06
C PRO A 157 -10.65 26.65 -4.90
N GLN A 158 -10.39 25.88 -5.96
CA GLN A 158 -11.42 25.20 -6.73
C GLN A 158 -11.50 23.73 -6.31
N GLN A 159 -12.34 23.44 -5.31
CA GLN A 159 -12.70 22.08 -4.97
C GLN A 159 -13.58 21.50 -6.11
N GLY A 160 -12.92 20.89 -7.09
CA GLY A 160 -13.60 20.04 -8.08
C GLY A 160 -14.12 18.75 -7.43
N GLY A 161 -14.93 17.99 -8.18
CA GLY A 161 -15.42 16.68 -7.73
C GLY A 161 -14.28 15.73 -7.34
N VAL A 162 -14.60 14.77 -6.46
CA VAL A 162 -13.64 13.75 -6.00
C VAL A 162 -13.28 12.84 -7.17
N LEU A 163 -12.00 12.80 -7.51
CA LEU A 163 -11.47 11.86 -8.50
C LEU A 163 -10.98 10.60 -7.80
N SER A 164 -11.16 9.46 -8.46
CA SER A 164 -10.73 8.17 -7.94
C SER A 164 -9.78 7.49 -8.90
N PRO A 165 -8.46 7.57 -8.69
CA PRO A 165 -7.50 6.96 -9.59
C PRO A 165 -7.53 5.42 -9.58
N GLY A 166 -8.18 4.77 -8.61
CA GLY A 166 -8.26 3.32 -8.56
C GLY A 166 -8.75 2.72 -7.24
N VAL A 167 -8.55 1.41 -7.11
CA VAL A 167 -8.82 0.62 -5.91
C VAL A 167 -7.53 -0.08 -5.48
N VAL A 168 -7.32 -0.19 -4.18
CA VAL A 168 -6.22 -0.98 -3.59
C VAL A 168 -6.76 -2.18 -2.84
N VAL A 169 -6.04 -3.29 -2.95
CA VAL A 169 -6.26 -4.52 -2.17
C VAL A 169 -4.93 -4.92 -1.54
N CYS A 170 -4.83 -4.86 -0.22
CA CYS A 170 -3.70 -5.38 0.53
C CYS A 170 -4.08 -6.71 1.16
N ILE A 171 -3.33 -7.76 0.89
CA ILE A 171 -3.51 -9.09 1.47
C ILE A 171 -2.30 -9.34 2.36
N THR A 172 -2.54 -9.53 3.65
CA THR A 172 -1.52 -9.86 4.65
C THR A 172 -1.80 -11.25 5.19
N THR A 173 -0.77 -12.04 5.41
CA THR A 173 -0.90 -13.33 6.09
C THR A 173 0.20 -13.51 7.13
N THR A 174 -0.10 -14.24 8.18
CA THR A 174 0.85 -14.62 9.22
C THR A 174 1.37 -16.03 8.94
N ALA A 175 2.68 -16.21 8.97
CA ALA A 175 3.26 -17.54 9.10
C ALA A 175 3.04 -17.98 10.56
N SER A 176 1.96 -18.71 10.82
CA SER A 176 1.76 -19.35 12.11
C SER A 176 2.74 -20.52 12.19
N SER A 177 3.77 -20.42 13.03
CA SER A 177 4.46 -21.62 13.53
C SER A 177 3.38 -22.47 14.18
N SER A 178 3.12 -23.66 13.64
CA SER A 178 2.11 -24.59 14.11
C SER A 178 2.37 -24.99 15.57
N SER A 179 1.89 -24.17 16.52
CA SER A 179 1.88 -24.48 17.94
C SER A 179 0.56 -25.17 18.28
N GLU A 180 0.67 -26.49 18.44
CA GLU A 180 -0.14 -27.36 19.30
C GLU A 180 -1.61 -27.61 18.92
N SER A 181 -1.81 -28.68 18.14
CA SER A 181 -2.89 -29.63 18.39
C SER A 181 -2.42 -31.06 18.06
N SER A 182 -1.51 -31.58 18.88
CA SER A 182 -1.14 -33.00 18.85
C SER A 182 -1.84 -33.75 19.98
N ASP A 183 -3.04 -34.24 19.69
CA ASP A 183 -3.53 -35.49 20.28
C ASP A 183 -4.00 -36.38 19.12
N HIS A 184 -3.01 -36.89 18.38
CA HIS A 184 -2.94 -38.27 17.89
C HIS A 184 -1.73 -38.45 16.98
N ALA A 185 -0.91 -39.42 17.36
CA ALA A 185 0.34 -39.79 16.73
C ALA A 185 0.15 -40.30 15.29
N HIS A 186 0.86 -39.69 14.35
CA HIS A 186 1.69 -40.41 13.38
C HIS A 186 2.82 -39.50 12.91
N VAL A 187 4.04 -39.89 13.28
CA VAL A 187 5.29 -39.18 13.02
C VAL A 187 5.63 -39.29 11.54
N MET A 188 5.38 -38.22 10.79
CA MET A 188 6.28 -37.78 9.73
C MET A 188 6.85 -36.43 10.18
N ASP A 189 8.06 -36.53 10.73
CA ASP A 189 8.96 -35.43 11.05
C ASP A 189 9.35 -34.73 9.73
N LEU A 190 8.60 -33.69 9.37
CA LEU A 190 9.00 -32.67 8.42
C LEU A 190 9.46 -31.46 9.22
N GLY A 191 10.71 -31.51 9.70
CA GLY A 191 11.45 -30.36 10.20
C GLY A 191 11.81 -29.36 9.09
N GLU A 192 10.87 -29.02 8.22
CA GLU A 192 10.97 -27.93 7.25
C GLU A 192 10.04 -26.81 7.73
N GLY A 193 10.63 -25.76 8.28
CA GLY A 193 9.90 -24.56 8.65
C GLY A 193 9.11 -24.06 7.44
N ILE A 194 7.86 -23.66 7.66
CA ILE A 194 6.98 -23.08 6.64
C ILE A 194 7.80 -22.08 5.82
N GLY A 195 8.01 -22.41 4.55
CA GLY A 195 8.87 -21.63 3.67
C GLY A 195 8.25 -20.27 3.45
N PHE A 196 9.08 -19.24 3.32
CA PHE A 196 8.61 -17.92 2.90
C PHE A 196 7.81 -18.03 1.59
N GLU A 197 8.22 -18.94 0.71
CA GLU A 197 7.56 -19.29 -0.54
C GLU A 197 6.09 -19.68 -0.34
N ASP A 198 5.76 -20.43 0.72
CA ASP A 198 4.38 -20.85 1.02
C ASP A 198 3.50 -19.65 1.38
N VAL A 199 4.07 -18.71 2.13
CA VAL A 199 3.39 -17.50 2.60
C VAL A 199 3.12 -16.55 1.43
N GLN A 200 4.11 -16.37 0.55
CA GLN A 200 3.96 -15.61 -0.67
C GLN A 200 2.96 -16.26 -1.63
N GLU A 201 3.06 -17.58 -1.83
CA GLU A 201 2.13 -18.32 -2.69
C GLU A 201 0.70 -18.18 -2.18
N ARG A 202 0.49 -18.23 -0.86
CA ARG A 202 -0.83 -18.02 -0.25
C ARG A 202 -1.40 -16.64 -0.59
N VAL A 203 -0.64 -15.57 -0.44
CA VAL A 203 -1.07 -14.20 -0.80
C VAL A 203 -1.46 -14.12 -2.27
N THR A 204 -0.59 -14.62 -3.16
CA THR A 204 -0.85 -14.63 -4.60
C THR A 204 -2.03 -15.51 -4.98
N HIS A 205 -2.24 -16.64 -4.29
CA HIS A 205 -3.37 -17.55 -4.51
C HIS A 205 -4.69 -16.88 -4.15
N VAL A 206 -4.78 -16.23 -2.98
CA VAL A 206 -5.98 -15.49 -2.55
C VAL A 206 -6.32 -14.40 -3.58
N TRP A 207 -5.34 -13.63 -4.03
CA TRP A 207 -5.56 -12.62 -5.08
C TRP A 207 -6.07 -13.23 -6.39
N LYS A 208 -5.47 -14.33 -6.85
CA LYS A 208 -5.88 -15.02 -8.09
C LYS A 208 -7.33 -15.48 -8.02
N GLU A 209 -7.74 -16.08 -6.90
CA GLU A 209 -9.12 -16.55 -6.72
C GLU A 209 -10.12 -15.37 -6.60
N MET A 210 -9.78 -14.30 -5.88
CA MET A 210 -10.61 -13.07 -5.84
C MET A 210 -10.81 -12.45 -7.23
N ARG A 211 -9.74 -12.40 -8.04
CA ARG A 211 -9.76 -11.78 -9.37
C ARG A 211 -10.44 -12.66 -10.42
N LYS A 212 -10.45 -13.98 -10.24
CA LYS A 212 -10.99 -14.94 -11.22
C LYS A 212 -12.44 -14.59 -11.56
N GLY A 213 -12.71 -14.29 -12.83
CA GLY A 213 -14.05 -13.92 -13.31
C GLY A 213 -14.56 -12.55 -12.85
N ALA A 214 -13.74 -11.74 -12.17
CA ALA A 214 -14.10 -10.36 -11.83
C ALA A 214 -13.89 -9.44 -13.04
N ASP A 215 -14.91 -8.68 -13.42
CA ASP A 215 -14.76 -7.60 -14.40
C ASP A 215 -14.20 -6.35 -13.70
N LEU A 216 -12.90 -6.12 -13.83
CA LEU A 216 -12.21 -4.94 -13.31
C LEU A 216 -12.17 -3.80 -14.34
N GLY A 217 -12.93 -3.92 -15.43
CA GLY A 217 -12.91 -3.00 -16.55
C GLY A 217 -11.58 -3.00 -17.31
N LYS A 218 -11.21 -1.84 -17.85
CA LYS A 218 -9.94 -1.64 -18.59
C LYS A 218 -8.76 -1.29 -17.69
N GLY A 219 -8.91 -1.45 -16.37
CA GLY A 219 -7.88 -1.13 -15.39
C GLY A 219 -6.69 -2.08 -15.47
N GLU A 220 -5.49 -1.52 -15.47
CA GLU A 220 -4.27 -2.28 -15.25
C GLU A 220 -4.13 -2.61 -13.75
N VAL A 221 -3.71 -3.83 -13.44
CA VAL A 221 -3.39 -4.25 -12.07
C VAL A 221 -1.88 -4.15 -11.88
N LYS A 222 -1.43 -3.27 -11.00
CA LYS A 222 -0.04 -3.22 -10.50
C LYS A 222 0.04 -4.08 -9.23
N GLU A 223 0.91 -5.07 -9.24
CA GLU A 223 1.23 -5.90 -8.08
C GLU A 223 2.56 -5.45 -7.47
N VAL A 224 2.60 -5.27 -6.15
CA VAL A 224 3.80 -5.00 -5.38
C VAL A 224 3.80 -5.92 -4.17
N LEU A 225 4.82 -6.75 -4.07
CA LEU A 225 4.99 -7.70 -2.98
C LEU A 225 6.04 -7.19 -1.99
N GLN A 226 5.87 -7.52 -0.71
CA GLN A 226 6.88 -7.23 0.31
C GLN A 226 8.18 -7.97 -0.02
N LEU A 227 9.33 -7.33 0.20
CA LEU A 227 10.63 -7.94 -0.09
C LEU A 227 11.01 -8.97 0.98
N THR A 228 11.51 -10.12 0.53
CA THR A 228 11.98 -11.25 1.37
C THR A 228 12.95 -10.86 2.47
N LYS A 229 13.84 -9.91 2.17
CA LYS A 229 14.92 -9.48 3.08
C LYS A 229 14.41 -8.79 4.34
N ASP A 230 13.18 -8.32 4.31
CA ASP A 230 12.59 -7.55 5.39
C ASP A 230 11.62 -8.38 6.25
N VAL A 231 11.54 -9.69 6.01
CA VAL A 231 10.56 -10.56 6.65
C VAL A 231 11.24 -11.34 7.78
N GLY A 232 10.65 -11.35 8.98
CA GLY A 232 11.25 -11.97 10.18
C GLY A 232 12.26 -11.09 10.91
N GLY A 233 12.36 -9.81 10.54
CA GLY A 233 13.09 -8.81 11.32
C GLY A 233 12.33 -8.35 12.56
N GLU A 234 12.87 -7.38 13.30
CA GLU A 234 12.14 -6.73 14.39
C GLU A 234 10.84 -6.10 13.87
N ASN A 235 9.81 -6.00 14.71
CA ASN A 235 8.49 -5.48 14.36
C ASN A 235 8.53 -4.11 13.62
N GLU A 236 9.54 -3.27 13.84
CA GLU A 236 9.71 -2.02 13.12
C GLU A 236 10.19 -2.22 11.68
N THR A 237 11.13 -3.14 11.44
CA THR A 237 11.63 -3.45 10.09
C THR A 237 10.55 -4.03 9.18
N GLU A 238 9.68 -4.91 9.70
CA GLU A 238 8.54 -5.45 8.95
C GLU A 238 7.56 -4.31 8.57
N ARG A 239 7.30 -3.38 9.48
CA ARG A 239 6.45 -2.20 9.21
C ARG A 239 7.06 -1.29 8.14
N GLU A 240 8.36 -1.04 8.20
CA GLU A 240 9.06 -0.25 7.18
C GLU A 240 8.99 -0.91 5.80
N ALA A 241 9.05 -2.25 5.74
CA ALA A 241 8.88 -2.99 4.50
C ALA A 241 7.49 -2.79 3.89
N VAL A 242 6.44 -2.86 4.73
CA VAL A 242 5.06 -2.57 4.32
C VAL A 242 4.95 -1.11 3.84
N VAL A 243 5.58 -0.16 4.54
CA VAL A 243 5.62 1.25 4.12
C VAL A 243 6.23 1.42 2.74
N ARG A 244 7.37 0.78 2.49
CA ARG A 244 8.05 0.77 1.18
C ARG A 244 7.18 0.19 0.07
N MET A 245 6.55 -0.96 0.33
CA MET A 245 5.62 -1.62 -0.59
C MET A 245 4.46 -0.70 -0.99
N TRP A 246 3.81 -0.05 -0.01
CA TRP A 246 2.74 0.91 -0.26
C TRP A 246 3.22 2.13 -1.04
N CYS A 247 4.37 2.70 -0.67
CA CYS A 247 4.93 3.85 -1.36
C CYS A 247 5.21 3.55 -2.83
N GLU A 248 5.76 2.37 -3.13
CA GLU A 248 6.02 1.93 -4.50
C GLU A 248 4.71 1.71 -5.27
N ALA A 249 3.71 1.07 -4.68
CA ALA A 249 2.41 0.88 -5.34
C ALA A 249 1.71 2.20 -5.67
N LEU A 250 1.75 3.18 -4.76
CA LEU A 250 1.10 4.49 -4.89
C LEU A 250 1.91 5.50 -5.71
N LYS A 251 3.15 5.19 -6.05
CA LYS A 251 3.95 5.92 -7.05
C LYS A 251 3.43 5.60 -8.46
N LEU A 252 2.17 5.96 -8.74
CA LEU A 252 1.57 5.75 -10.06
C LEU A 252 2.40 6.50 -11.11
N ARG A 253 2.47 6.00 -12.34
CA ARG A 253 3.21 6.71 -13.40
C ARG A 253 2.67 8.12 -13.60
N GLY A 254 3.58 9.07 -13.80
CA GLY A 254 3.34 10.46 -14.13
C GLY A 254 4.48 10.93 -15.02
#